data_AF-A0A359C8W8-F1
#
_entry.id   AF-A0A359C8W8-F1
#
_cell.length_a   1.000
_cell.length_b   1.000
_cell.length_c   1.000
_cell.angle_alpha   90.00
_cell.angle_beta   90.00
_cell.angle_gamma   90.00
#
_symmetry.space_group_name_H-M   'P 1'
#
loop_
_entity.id
_entity.type
_entity.pdbx_description
1 polymer ?
#
loop_
_entity_poly.entity_id
_entity_poly.type
_entity_poly.pdbx_seq_one_letter_code
_entity_poly.pdbx_strand_id
1 'polypeptide(L)'
;QVAHGHVAALLRDGVDFLFVPNVINAETTHTHTESHFCPWGQTLPFVLASVPGWEKEVRQKLLSPTVRFRDSERLLIEDLFDCFGPLGISRREIREAIREGWKVQRRFGDFLAARGAEAVSEVEKAGAHAVILIGRSYNLYDRDVNLNIPAKLRDQYGANVIPIDFLPVDGIDIREIHDNMFWNYGRKIIAAARWCRGRPKVHIIYITNFKCGPDSFIRHFIHKASGAPYLSLQFDGHANDAGYMTRCEAYLDSKGVLRWWAET
;
A
#
# COMPACT_ATOMS: atom_id res chain seq x y z
N GLN A 1 2.11 -15.28 -4.42
CA GLN A 1 0.94 -16.16 -4.63
C GLN A 1 -0.12 -15.44 -5.46
N VAL A 2 -0.77 -14.39 -4.95
CA VAL A 2 -1.84 -13.63 -5.64
C VAL A 2 -1.47 -13.25 -7.08
N ALA A 3 -0.34 -12.57 -7.28
CA ALA A 3 0.13 -12.20 -8.63
C ALA A 3 0.34 -13.40 -9.57
N HIS A 4 0.78 -14.55 -9.05
CA HIS A 4 0.93 -15.77 -9.86
C HIS A 4 -0.45 -16.32 -10.25
N GLY A 5 -1.42 -16.30 -9.34
CA GLY A 5 -2.80 -16.70 -9.63
C GLY A 5 -3.45 -15.84 -10.70
N HIS A 6 -3.27 -14.51 -10.64
CA HIS A 6 -3.75 -13.60 -11.68
C HIS A 6 -3.10 -13.87 -13.03
N VAL A 7 -1.76 -14.02 -13.07
CA VAL A 7 -1.06 -14.37 -14.31
C VAL A 7 -1.54 -15.70 -14.87
N ALA A 8 -1.70 -16.73 -14.02
CA ALA A 8 -2.24 -18.02 -14.43
C ALA A 8 -3.62 -17.89 -15.09
N ALA A 9 -4.50 -17.05 -14.52
CA ALA A 9 -5.83 -16.80 -15.08
C ALA A 9 -5.74 -16.10 -16.43
N LEU A 10 -4.96 -15.02 -16.53
CA LEU A 10 -4.78 -14.29 -17.79
C LEU A 10 -4.17 -15.15 -18.90
N LEU A 11 -3.22 -16.04 -18.58
CA LEU A 11 -2.66 -16.98 -19.55
C LEU A 11 -3.72 -17.96 -20.07
N ARG A 12 -4.58 -18.49 -19.19
CA ARG A 12 -5.70 -19.35 -19.61
C ARG A 12 -6.70 -18.61 -20.50
N ASP A 13 -6.91 -17.32 -20.26
CA ASP A 13 -7.78 -16.47 -21.07
C ASP A 13 -7.14 -16.09 -22.42
N GLY A 14 -5.89 -16.49 -22.67
CA GLY A 14 -5.24 -16.34 -23.97
C GLY A 14 -4.80 -14.92 -24.29
N VAL A 15 -4.54 -14.07 -23.28
CA VAL A 15 -4.10 -12.69 -23.51
C VAL A 15 -2.81 -12.63 -24.36
N ASP A 16 -2.70 -11.59 -25.19
CA ASP A 16 -1.53 -11.35 -26.04
C ASP A 16 -0.32 -10.91 -25.22
N PHE A 17 -0.55 -10.04 -24.23
CA PHE A 17 0.50 -9.42 -23.43
C PHE A 17 0.14 -9.37 -21.95
N LEU A 18 1.17 -9.51 -21.12
CA LEU A 18 1.12 -9.31 -19.67
C LEU A 18 1.91 -8.06 -19.31
N PHE A 19 1.23 -6.99 -18.93
CA PHE A 19 1.90 -5.76 -18.48
C PHE A 19 2.23 -5.83 -16.99
N VAL A 20 3.51 -5.99 -16.65
CA VAL A 20 4.00 -6.05 -15.27
C VAL A 20 5.28 -5.21 -15.15
N PRO A 21 5.16 -3.89 -14.91
CA PRO A 21 6.32 -3.00 -14.87
C PRO A 21 7.21 -3.28 -13.65
N ASN A 22 8.51 -3.04 -13.83
CA ASN A 22 9.50 -3.00 -12.76
C ASN A 22 9.54 -1.57 -12.18
N VAL A 23 8.73 -1.30 -11.14
CA VAL A 23 8.62 0.05 -10.57
C VAL A 23 9.62 0.26 -9.43
N ILE A 24 10.61 1.12 -9.65
CA ILE A 24 11.78 1.26 -8.77
C ILE A 24 11.54 2.24 -7.63
N ASN A 25 11.13 3.47 -7.95
CA ASN A 25 11.02 4.55 -6.99
C ASN A 25 9.70 5.32 -7.17
N ALA A 26 9.27 5.98 -6.10
CA ALA A 26 8.06 6.79 -6.05
C ALA A 26 8.43 8.26 -5.90
N GLU A 27 7.73 9.15 -6.61
CA GLU A 27 7.81 10.59 -6.35
C GLU A 27 7.56 10.92 -4.88
N THR A 28 8.25 11.94 -4.37
CA THR A 28 8.11 12.35 -2.96
C THR A 28 8.52 13.81 -2.75
N THR A 29 7.86 14.47 -1.79
CA THR A 29 8.25 15.78 -1.25
C THR A 29 9.54 15.71 -0.42
N HIS A 30 9.95 14.51 0.02
CA HIS A 30 11.11 14.29 0.87
C HIS A 30 12.38 14.04 0.03
N THR A 31 12.94 15.11 -0.55
CA THR A 31 14.07 15.01 -1.50
C THR A 31 15.42 14.67 -0.88
N HIS A 32 15.55 14.76 0.45
CA HIS A 32 16.80 14.50 1.19
C HIS A 32 17.15 13.01 1.30
N THR A 33 16.24 12.11 0.94
CA THR A 33 16.41 10.65 1.05
C THR A 33 15.80 9.94 -0.15
N GLU A 34 16.25 8.72 -0.40
CA GLU A 34 15.70 7.88 -1.45
C GLU A 34 14.24 7.47 -1.18
N SER A 35 13.53 7.00 -2.21
CA SER A 35 12.08 6.69 -2.15
C SER A 35 11.80 5.44 -2.95
N HIS A 36 12.49 4.36 -2.60
CA HIS A 36 12.36 3.08 -3.28
C HIS A 36 11.06 2.38 -2.89
N PHE A 37 10.47 1.70 -3.86
CA PHE A 37 9.39 0.75 -3.64
C PHE A 37 9.91 -0.55 -2.99
N CYS A 38 8.98 -1.46 -2.68
CA CYS A 38 9.30 -2.75 -2.10
C CYS A 38 10.13 -3.59 -3.09
N PRO A 39 11.24 -4.24 -2.66
CA PRO A 39 12.00 -5.13 -3.53
C PRO A 39 11.17 -6.26 -4.14
N TRP A 40 10.17 -6.78 -3.43
CA TRP A 40 9.23 -7.78 -3.96
C TRP A 40 8.37 -7.25 -5.11
N GLY A 41 7.99 -5.97 -5.05
CA GLY A 41 7.24 -5.32 -6.13
C GLY A 41 8.14 -5.07 -7.33
N GLN A 42 9.37 -4.60 -7.09
CA GLN A 42 10.38 -4.38 -8.12
C GLN A 42 10.68 -5.69 -8.87
N THR A 43 10.91 -6.80 -8.17
CA THR A 43 11.35 -8.05 -8.81
C THR A 43 10.20 -8.91 -9.35
N LEU A 44 8.95 -8.51 -9.15
CA LEU A 44 7.76 -9.26 -9.56
C LEU A 44 7.80 -9.78 -11.02
N PRO A 45 8.10 -8.97 -12.06
CA PRO A 45 8.17 -9.47 -13.43
C PRO A 45 9.18 -10.61 -13.61
N PHE A 46 10.36 -10.50 -12.99
CA PHE A 46 11.42 -11.52 -13.10
C PHE A 46 11.05 -12.81 -12.38
N VAL A 47 10.39 -12.71 -11.22
CA VAL A 47 9.87 -13.86 -10.48
C VAL A 47 8.83 -14.60 -11.32
N LEU A 48 7.87 -13.87 -11.90
CA LEU A 48 6.83 -14.46 -12.76
C LEU A 48 7.42 -15.17 -13.99
N ALA A 49 8.44 -14.58 -14.61
CA ALA A 49 9.16 -15.15 -15.75
C ALA A 49 10.04 -16.37 -15.42
N SER A 50 10.14 -16.76 -14.15
CA SER A 50 11.01 -17.85 -13.67
C SER A 50 10.23 -19.01 -13.05
N VAL A 51 8.91 -18.98 -13.12
CA VAL A 51 8.05 -20.04 -12.57
C VAL A 51 8.04 -21.24 -13.52
N PRO A 52 8.34 -22.46 -13.03
CA PRO A 52 8.31 -23.68 -13.83
C PRO A 52 6.92 -23.98 -14.41
N GLY A 53 6.88 -24.35 -15.69
CA GLY A 53 5.67 -24.80 -16.39
C GLY A 53 5.04 -23.74 -17.28
N TRP A 54 5.37 -22.46 -17.09
CA TRP A 54 4.89 -21.38 -17.96
C TRP A 54 5.97 -20.34 -18.31
N GLU A 55 7.23 -20.56 -17.92
CA GLU A 55 8.30 -19.58 -18.07
C GLU A 55 8.50 -19.13 -19.52
N LYS A 56 8.35 -20.06 -20.47
CA LYS A 56 8.46 -19.77 -21.91
C LYS A 56 7.34 -18.84 -22.39
N GLU A 57 6.11 -19.16 -22.03
CA GLU A 57 4.93 -18.37 -22.44
C GLU A 57 4.98 -16.97 -21.80
N VAL A 58 5.25 -16.87 -20.50
CA VAL A 58 5.36 -15.58 -19.81
C VAL A 58 6.47 -14.74 -20.44
N ARG A 59 7.67 -15.30 -20.68
CA ARG A 59 8.79 -14.53 -21.27
C ARG A 59 8.47 -13.96 -22.65
N GLN A 60 7.62 -14.62 -23.43
CA GLN A 60 7.21 -14.14 -24.75
C GLN A 60 6.15 -13.03 -24.68
N LYS A 61 5.29 -13.06 -23.66
CA LYS A 61 4.15 -12.14 -23.51
C LYS A 61 4.41 -10.97 -22.55
N LEU A 62 5.48 -11.03 -21.76
CA LEU A 62 5.73 -10.08 -20.68
C LEU A 62 6.20 -8.71 -21.21
N LEU A 63 5.43 -7.67 -20.92
CA LEU A 63 5.82 -6.27 -21.06
C LEU A 63 6.19 -5.73 -19.68
N SER A 64 7.49 -5.63 -19.41
CA SER A 64 8.03 -5.23 -18.11
C SER A 64 9.03 -4.07 -18.21
N PRO A 65 8.59 -2.86 -18.60
CA PRO A 65 9.47 -1.71 -18.61
C PRO A 65 9.90 -1.35 -17.18
N THR A 66 11.08 -0.76 -17.09
CA THR A 66 11.56 -0.13 -15.85
C THR A 66 10.85 1.21 -15.68
N VAL A 67 10.28 1.46 -14.51
CA VAL A 67 9.58 2.70 -14.19
C VAL A 67 10.27 3.37 -13.01
N ARG A 68 10.87 4.52 -13.29
CA ARG A 68 11.66 5.32 -12.34
C ARG A 68 11.04 6.72 -12.25
N PHE A 69 10.01 6.86 -11.42
CA PHE A 69 9.25 8.10 -11.31
C PHE A 69 10.07 9.30 -10.85
N ARG A 70 11.15 9.08 -10.08
CA ARG A 70 12.07 10.13 -9.59
C ARG A 70 13.23 10.48 -10.52
N ASP A 71 13.44 9.67 -11.55
CA ASP A 71 14.49 9.93 -12.52
C ASP A 71 13.99 10.95 -13.55
N SER A 72 14.87 11.43 -14.44
CA SER A 72 14.47 12.40 -15.46
C SER A 72 13.35 11.85 -16.37
N GLU A 73 12.39 12.69 -16.75
CA GLU A 73 11.30 12.34 -17.69
C GLU A 73 11.87 11.70 -18.98
N ARG A 74 13.03 12.18 -19.44
CA ARG A 74 13.75 11.60 -20.59
C ARG A 74 14.08 10.13 -20.38
N LEU A 75 14.67 9.76 -19.24
CA LEU A 75 15.03 8.37 -18.94
C LEU A 75 13.79 7.47 -18.86
N LEU A 76 12.70 7.96 -18.24
CA LEU A 76 11.44 7.22 -18.18
C LEU A 76 10.85 6.99 -19.58
N ILE A 77 10.94 7.98 -20.47
CA ILE A 77 10.50 7.84 -21.86
C ILE A 77 11.32 6.78 -22.59
N GLU A 78 12.65 6.78 -22.43
CA GLU A 78 13.50 5.78 -23.07
C GLU A 78 13.23 4.36 -22.53
N ASP A 79 13.11 4.18 -21.21
CA ASP A 79 12.79 2.87 -20.61
C ASP A 79 11.46 2.29 -21.12
N LEU A 80 10.44 3.15 -21.27
CA LEU A 80 9.15 2.74 -21.80
C LEU A 80 9.22 2.51 -23.31
N PHE A 81 10.01 3.28 -24.04
CA PHE A 81 10.19 3.12 -25.48
C PHE A 81 10.91 1.82 -25.82
N ASP A 82 11.87 1.38 -25.01
CA ASP A 82 12.53 0.09 -25.20
C ASP A 82 11.54 -1.08 -25.10
N CYS A 83 10.48 -0.94 -24.31
CA CYS A 83 9.43 -1.95 -24.17
C CYS A 83 8.31 -1.82 -25.23
N PHE A 84 7.81 -0.61 -25.46
CA PHE A 84 6.61 -0.37 -26.29
C PHE A 84 6.92 0.07 -27.73
N GLY A 85 8.13 0.55 -28.01
CA GLY A 85 8.58 0.93 -29.35
C GLY A 85 8.48 -0.22 -30.37
N PRO A 86 8.86 -1.47 -30.02
CA PRO A 86 8.64 -2.63 -30.88
C PRO A 86 7.16 -2.91 -31.21
N LEU A 87 6.23 -2.38 -30.40
CA LEU A 87 4.78 -2.45 -30.65
C LEU A 87 4.26 -1.27 -31.49
N GLY A 88 5.15 -0.43 -32.02
CA GLY A 88 4.81 0.71 -32.87
C GLY A 88 4.52 2.00 -32.12
N ILE A 89 4.71 2.04 -30.79
CA ILE A 89 4.41 3.24 -29.98
C ILE A 89 5.57 4.23 -30.06
N SER A 90 5.28 5.47 -30.46
CA SER A 90 6.29 6.52 -30.57
C SER A 90 6.66 7.12 -29.21
N ARG A 91 7.87 7.70 -29.09
CA ARG A 91 8.29 8.49 -27.91
C ARG A 91 7.34 9.66 -27.61
N ARG A 92 6.67 10.21 -28.64
CA ARG A 92 5.68 11.29 -28.46
C ARG A 92 4.46 10.77 -27.71
N GLU A 93 3.90 9.65 -28.15
CA GLU A 93 2.74 9.01 -27.51
C GLU A 93 3.07 8.60 -26.07
N ILE A 94 4.25 8.03 -25.82
CA ILE A 94 4.72 7.70 -24.46
C ILE A 94 4.76 8.94 -23.58
N ARG A 95 5.35 10.04 -24.06
CA ARG A 95 5.41 11.30 -23.30
C ARG A 95 4.03 11.84 -22.97
N GLU A 96 3.11 11.82 -23.94
CA GLU A 96 1.72 12.26 -23.74
C GLU A 96 1.01 11.37 -22.71
N ALA A 97 1.16 10.05 -22.81
CA ALA A 97 0.59 9.10 -21.86
C ALA A 97 1.13 9.29 -20.43
N ILE A 98 2.44 9.52 -20.26
CA ILE A 98 3.05 9.83 -18.95
C ILE A 98 2.40 11.08 -18.35
N ARG A 99 2.25 12.14 -19.14
CA ARG A 99 1.68 13.42 -18.67
C ARG A 99 0.22 13.28 -18.27
N GLU A 100 -0.58 12.56 -19.05
CA GLU A 100 -1.97 12.26 -18.68
C GLU A 100 -2.05 11.38 -17.44
N GLY A 101 -1.20 10.34 -17.34
CA GLY A 101 -1.08 9.51 -16.15
C GLY A 101 -0.81 10.33 -14.88
N TRP A 102 0.13 11.27 -14.95
CA TRP A 102 0.42 12.17 -13.83
C TRP A 102 -0.73 13.11 -13.47
N LYS A 103 -1.51 13.59 -14.44
CA LYS A 103 -2.71 14.39 -14.18
C LYS A 103 -3.76 13.58 -13.41
N VAL A 104 -4.03 12.35 -13.87
CA VAL A 104 -4.98 11.45 -13.20
C VAL A 104 -4.49 11.06 -11.81
N GLN A 105 -3.20 10.73 -11.66
CA GLN A 105 -2.59 10.39 -10.39
C GLN A 105 -2.71 11.53 -9.36
N ARG A 106 -2.43 12.78 -9.77
CA ARG A 106 -2.62 13.95 -8.91
C ARG A 106 -4.08 14.12 -8.49
N ARG A 107 -5.01 14.07 -9.46
CA ARG A 107 -6.44 14.17 -9.18
C ARG A 107 -6.93 13.09 -8.20
N PHE A 108 -6.42 11.86 -8.32
CA PHE A 108 -6.72 10.79 -7.39
C PHE A 108 -6.14 11.06 -5.99
N GLY A 109 -4.91 11.55 -5.91
CA GLY A 109 -4.31 12.00 -4.66
C GLY A 109 -5.12 13.11 -3.97
N ASP A 110 -5.53 14.14 -4.72
CA ASP A 110 -6.36 15.23 -4.22
C ASP A 110 -7.73 14.73 -3.72
N PHE A 111 -8.33 13.79 -4.46
CA PHE A 111 -9.57 13.13 -4.05
C PHE A 111 -9.41 12.38 -2.73
N LEU A 112 -8.35 11.58 -2.57
CA LEU A 112 -8.08 10.84 -1.33
C LEU A 112 -7.83 11.78 -0.15
N ALA A 113 -7.07 12.85 -0.36
CA ALA A 113 -6.81 13.86 0.68
C ALA A 113 -8.09 14.56 1.12
N ALA A 114 -8.96 14.94 0.17
CA ALA A 114 -10.25 15.57 0.48
C ALA A 114 -11.18 14.63 1.24
N ARG A 115 -11.33 13.37 0.80
CA ARG A 115 -12.14 12.35 1.48
C ARG A 115 -11.58 11.99 2.84
N GLY A 116 -10.27 11.95 2.97
CA GLY A 116 -9.60 11.71 4.23
C GLY A 116 -9.82 12.81 5.25
N ALA A 117 -9.70 14.08 4.84
CA ALA A 117 -9.98 15.23 5.70
C ALA A 117 -11.44 15.24 6.18
N GLU A 118 -12.39 14.90 5.31
CA GLU A 118 -13.81 14.76 5.66
C GLU A 118 -14.02 13.65 6.70
N ALA A 119 -13.54 12.42 6.42
CA ALA A 119 -13.70 11.27 7.31
C ALA A 119 -13.06 11.51 8.69
N VAL A 120 -11.86 12.09 8.74
CA VAL A 120 -11.19 12.43 10.00
C VAL A 120 -11.99 13.49 10.76
N SER A 121 -12.45 14.54 10.07
CA SER A 121 -13.23 15.62 10.70
C SER A 121 -14.55 15.11 11.28
N GLU A 122 -15.25 14.22 10.60
CA GLU A 122 -16.50 13.63 11.06
C GLU A 122 -16.30 12.80 12.33
N VAL A 123 -15.28 11.94 12.36
CA VAL A 123 -14.96 11.12 13.54
C VAL A 123 -14.57 12.00 14.73
N GLU A 124 -13.74 13.02 14.51
CA GLU A 124 -13.31 13.95 15.56
C GLU A 124 -14.49 14.77 16.11
N LYS A 125 -15.37 15.29 15.26
CA LYS A 125 -16.58 16.03 15.67
C LYS A 125 -17.55 15.17 16.47
N ALA A 126 -17.73 13.91 16.07
CA ALA A 126 -18.53 12.95 16.83
C ALA A 126 -17.86 12.51 18.15
N GLY A 127 -16.60 12.89 18.38
CA GLY A 127 -15.83 12.40 19.51
C GLY A 127 -15.68 10.87 19.49
N ALA A 128 -15.76 10.26 18.31
CA ALA A 128 -15.75 8.81 18.13
C ALA A 128 -14.32 8.28 18.07
N HIS A 129 -14.18 6.96 18.21
CA HIS A 129 -12.90 6.28 18.01
C HIS A 129 -12.68 6.01 16.52
N ALA A 130 -11.42 6.11 16.07
CA ALA A 130 -10.99 5.70 14.75
C ALA A 130 -9.90 4.63 14.84
N VAL A 131 -9.93 3.71 13.88
CA VAL A 131 -8.88 2.75 13.58
C VAL A 131 -8.19 3.20 12.30
N ILE A 132 -6.92 3.58 12.41
CA ILE A 132 -6.06 3.83 11.27
C ILE A 132 -5.47 2.52 10.80
N LEU A 133 -5.79 2.13 9.57
CA LEU A 133 -5.17 0.99 8.91
C LEU A 133 -3.89 1.43 8.21
N ILE A 134 -2.76 0.99 8.75
CA ILE A 134 -1.44 1.19 8.15
C ILE A 134 -0.95 -0.10 7.53
N GLY A 135 -0.20 0.02 6.44
CA GLY A 135 0.29 -1.11 5.66
C GLY A 135 0.63 -0.67 4.25
N ARG A 136 0.97 -1.66 3.42
CA ARG A 136 1.24 -1.44 2.00
C ARG A 136 -0.06 -1.59 1.21
N SER A 137 -0.22 -0.82 0.15
CA SER A 137 -1.44 -0.80 -0.67
C SER A 137 -1.89 -2.20 -1.13
N TYR A 138 -0.93 -3.02 -1.57
CA TYR A 138 -1.18 -4.40 -2.00
C TYR A 138 -1.61 -5.36 -0.87
N ASN A 139 -1.55 -4.93 0.38
CA ASN A 139 -2.12 -5.65 1.52
C ASN A 139 -3.45 -5.03 1.98
N LEU A 140 -3.60 -3.71 1.86
CA LEU A 140 -4.74 -2.99 2.45
C LEU A 140 -6.01 -3.03 1.60
N TYR A 141 -5.88 -3.08 0.27
CA TYR A 141 -7.02 -2.80 -0.61
C TYR A 141 -7.57 -4.01 -1.35
N ASP A 142 -6.91 -5.16 -1.23
CA ASP A 142 -7.40 -6.43 -1.75
C ASP A 142 -8.11 -7.21 -0.64
N ARG A 143 -9.39 -7.51 -0.85
CA ARG A 143 -10.27 -8.16 0.14
C ARG A 143 -9.84 -9.59 0.42
N ASP A 144 -9.29 -10.30 -0.55
CA ASP A 144 -8.86 -11.68 -0.38
C ASP A 144 -7.50 -11.72 0.34
N VAL A 145 -6.62 -10.76 0.05
CA VAL A 145 -5.30 -10.67 0.71
C VAL A 145 -5.41 -10.35 2.19
N ASN A 146 -6.32 -9.46 2.58
CA ASN A 146 -6.51 -9.10 3.99
C ASN A 146 -7.73 -9.77 4.64
N LEU A 147 -8.29 -10.80 4.02
CA LEU A 147 -9.46 -11.53 4.51
C LEU A 147 -10.65 -10.62 4.85
N ASN A 148 -10.75 -9.49 4.14
CA ASN A 148 -11.76 -8.45 4.29
C ASN A 148 -11.90 -7.91 5.72
N ILE A 149 -10.84 -7.99 6.53
CA ILE A 149 -10.82 -7.50 7.92
C ILE A 149 -11.28 -6.03 8.02
N PRO A 150 -10.87 -5.10 7.14
CA PRO A 150 -11.34 -3.71 7.21
C PRO A 150 -12.86 -3.59 7.15
N ALA A 151 -13.54 -4.36 6.30
CA ALA A 151 -14.99 -4.34 6.21
C ALA A 151 -15.63 -4.98 7.44
N LYS A 152 -15.13 -6.14 7.88
CA LYS A 152 -15.63 -6.83 9.08
C LYS A 152 -15.56 -5.93 10.33
N LEU A 153 -14.47 -5.18 10.49
CA LEU A 153 -14.33 -4.20 11.58
C LEU A 153 -15.43 -3.14 11.56
N ARG A 154 -15.78 -2.61 10.38
CA ARG A 154 -16.87 -1.64 10.25
C ARG A 154 -18.23 -2.29 10.47
N ASP A 155 -18.48 -3.40 9.78
CA ASP A 155 -19.81 -3.97 9.64
C ASP A 155 -20.24 -4.74 10.91
N GLN A 156 -19.29 -5.35 11.63
CA GLN A 156 -19.56 -6.13 12.84
C GLN A 156 -19.36 -5.34 14.14
N TYR A 157 -18.42 -4.38 14.15
CA TYR A 157 -18.08 -3.62 15.37
C TYR A 157 -18.37 -2.12 15.28
N GLY A 158 -18.91 -1.63 14.16
CA GLY A 158 -19.17 -0.20 13.97
C GLY A 158 -17.89 0.64 14.03
N ALA A 159 -16.71 0.06 13.80
CA ALA A 159 -15.45 0.78 13.91
C ALA A 159 -15.30 1.78 12.76
N ASN A 160 -14.90 3.02 13.06
CA ASN A 160 -14.51 3.98 12.02
C ASN A 160 -13.13 3.61 11.49
N VAL A 161 -13.07 2.97 10.34
CA VAL A 161 -11.83 2.48 9.74
C VAL A 161 -11.34 3.46 8.67
N ILE A 162 -10.18 4.08 8.91
CA ILE A 162 -9.57 5.07 8.01
C ILE A 162 -8.27 4.49 7.44
N PRO A 163 -8.14 4.36 6.11
CA PRO A 163 -6.92 3.85 5.49
C PRO A 163 -5.78 4.88 5.52
N ILE A 164 -4.54 4.40 5.50
CA ILE A 164 -3.34 5.26 5.50
C ILE A 164 -3.32 6.33 4.39
N ASP A 165 -3.90 6.04 3.23
CA ASP A 165 -3.92 6.97 2.10
C ASP A 165 -4.89 8.16 2.29
N PHE A 166 -5.73 8.12 3.33
CA PHE A 166 -6.61 9.24 3.71
C PHE A 166 -5.91 10.21 4.68
N LEU A 167 -4.72 9.86 5.18
CA LEU A 167 -4.02 10.69 6.14
C LEU A 167 -3.10 11.72 5.44
N PRO A 168 -3.04 12.97 5.94
CA PRO A 168 -2.17 14.00 5.39
C PRO A 168 -0.73 13.83 5.89
N VAL A 169 -0.05 12.77 5.44
CA VAL A 169 1.25 12.33 5.98
C VAL A 169 2.46 12.86 5.21
N ASP A 170 2.29 13.36 3.99
CA ASP A 170 3.39 13.76 3.10
C ASP A 170 4.20 14.98 3.61
N GLY A 171 3.66 15.73 4.57
CA GLY A 171 4.35 16.86 5.23
C GLY A 171 4.97 16.50 6.58
N ILE A 172 4.83 15.25 7.04
CA ILE A 172 5.26 14.85 8.38
C ILE A 172 6.72 14.42 8.36
N ASP A 173 7.56 15.18 9.06
CA ASP A 173 8.96 14.85 9.24
C ASP A 173 9.15 13.66 10.20
N ILE A 174 9.91 12.66 9.78
CA ILE A 174 10.20 11.45 10.57
C ILE A 174 11.66 11.35 11.02
N ARG A 175 12.52 12.34 10.75
CA ARG A 175 13.97 12.24 10.95
C ARG A 175 14.38 11.93 12.39
N GLU A 176 13.62 12.41 13.38
CA GLU A 176 13.83 12.08 14.81
C GLU A 176 13.59 10.59 15.13
N ILE A 177 12.79 9.91 14.31
CA ILE A 177 12.47 8.49 14.44
C ILE A 177 13.47 7.67 13.63
N HIS A 178 13.63 8.02 12.36
CA HIS A 178 14.56 7.44 11.39
C HIS A 178 14.88 8.47 10.29
N ASP A 179 16.14 8.87 10.17
CA ASP A 179 16.60 9.92 9.27
C ASP A 179 16.74 9.48 7.80
N ASN A 180 17.06 8.21 7.57
CA ASN A 180 17.30 7.65 6.22
C ASN A 180 16.30 6.53 5.83
N MET A 181 15.02 6.69 6.10
CA MET A 181 14.03 5.67 5.72
C MET A 181 13.78 5.73 4.21
N PHE A 182 14.63 5.05 3.45
CA PHE A 182 14.64 5.10 1.98
C PHE A 182 13.50 4.33 1.32
N TRP A 183 12.77 3.48 2.05
CA TRP A 183 11.56 2.85 1.54
C TRP A 183 10.38 3.82 1.63
N ASN A 184 9.78 4.14 0.48
CA ASN A 184 8.65 5.08 0.39
C ASN A 184 7.50 4.70 1.34
N TYR A 185 7.01 3.45 1.25
CA TYR A 185 5.97 2.97 2.15
C TYR A 185 6.41 2.96 3.62
N GLY A 186 7.69 2.68 3.90
CA GLY A 186 8.21 2.72 5.27
C GLY A 186 8.13 4.11 5.88
N ARG A 187 8.54 5.13 5.11
CA ARG A 187 8.38 6.53 5.51
C ARG A 187 6.91 6.88 5.74
N LYS A 188 6.03 6.54 4.80
CA LYS A 188 4.59 6.81 4.91
C LYS A 188 3.96 6.16 6.14
N ILE A 189 4.31 4.91 6.42
CA ILE A 189 3.85 4.14 7.59
C ILE A 189 4.31 4.79 8.91
N ILE A 190 5.58 5.21 9.00
CA ILE A 190 6.12 5.90 10.19
C ILE A 190 5.47 7.28 10.35
N ALA A 191 5.29 8.02 9.26
CA ALA A 191 4.62 9.32 9.25
C ALA A 191 3.15 9.20 9.72
N ALA A 192 2.42 8.18 9.28
CA ALA A 192 1.06 7.89 9.75
C ALA A 192 1.03 7.56 11.25
N ALA A 193 2.00 6.77 11.74
CA ALA A 193 2.13 6.52 13.17
C ALA A 193 2.43 7.81 13.97
N ARG A 194 3.31 8.69 13.45
CA ARG A 194 3.58 10.01 14.04
C ARG A 194 2.34 10.90 14.02
N TRP A 195 1.53 10.85 12.96
CA TRP A 195 0.26 11.55 12.88
C TRP A 195 -0.71 11.12 13.99
N CYS A 196 -0.74 9.84 14.35
CA CYS A 196 -1.61 9.35 15.43
C CYS A 196 -1.15 9.80 16.84
N ARG A 197 0.07 10.32 16.98
CA ARG A 197 0.64 10.69 18.28
C ARG A 197 -0.20 11.77 18.98
N GLY A 198 -0.48 11.57 20.27
CA GLY A 198 -1.26 12.51 21.07
C GLY A 198 -2.77 12.50 20.78
N ARG A 199 -3.27 11.55 19.99
CA ARG A 199 -4.70 11.40 19.67
C ARG A 199 -5.27 10.16 20.38
N PRO A 200 -5.79 10.28 21.62
CA PRO A 200 -6.15 9.12 22.45
C PRO A 200 -7.28 8.24 21.90
N LYS A 201 -8.12 8.78 21.01
CA LYS A 201 -9.21 8.05 20.35
C LYS A 201 -8.83 7.48 18.97
N VAL A 202 -7.56 7.60 18.57
CA VAL A 202 -7.04 7.10 17.30
C VAL A 202 -6.15 5.90 17.56
N HIS A 203 -6.54 4.76 17.03
CA HIS A 203 -5.89 3.46 17.23
C HIS A 203 -5.26 2.98 15.94
N ILE A 204 -4.19 2.19 16.02
CA ILE A 204 -3.46 1.72 14.84
C ILE A 204 -3.60 0.21 14.73
N ILE A 205 -4.04 -0.25 13.55
CA ILE A 205 -3.90 -1.64 13.13
C ILE A 205 -2.97 -1.68 11.91
N TYR A 206 -1.86 -2.41 12.04
CA TYR A 206 -0.87 -2.60 11.01
C TYR A 206 -1.05 -3.96 10.33
N ILE A 207 -1.49 -3.94 9.08
CA ILE A 207 -1.54 -5.12 8.20
C ILE A 207 -0.19 -5.34 7.51
N THR A 208 0.43 -6.49 7.75
CA THR A 208 1.70 -6.94 7.15
C THR A 208 1.62 -8.41 6.73
N ASN A 209 2.65 -8.92 6.08
CA ASN A 209 2.72 -10.32 5.63
C ASN A 209 3.82 -11.10 6.33
N PHE A 210 3.63 -12.41 6.44
CA PHE A 210 4.66 -13.35 6.84
C PHE A 210 5.86 -13.23 5.90
N LYS A 211 7.07 -13.30 6.47
CA LYS A 211 8.34 -13.08 5.75
C LYS A 211 8.46 -11.74 5.01
N CYS A 212 7.70 -10.71 5.41
CA CYS A 212 7.96 -9.36 4.91
C CYS A 212 9.24 -8.78 5.52
N GLY A 213 10.35 -8.92 4.80
CA GLY A 213 11.66 -8.36 5.17
C GLY A 213 11.58 -6.86 5.49
N PRO A 214 11.14 -6.00 4.55
CA PRO A 214 11.05 -4.56 4.79
C PRO A 214 10.24 -4.17 6.03
N ASP A 215 9.09 -4.80 6.28
CA ASP A 215 8.24 -4.45 7.42
C ASP A 215 8.86 -4.89 8.77
N SER A 216 9.72 -5.91 8.77
CA SER A 216 10.47 -6.31 9.96
C SER A 216 11.42 -5.20 10.45
N PHE A 217 11.97 -4.42 9.53
CA PHE A 217 12.76 -3.22 9.81
C PHE A 217 11.93 -1.99 10.16
N ILE A 218 10.63 -1.96 9.87
CA ILE A 218 9.78 -0.77 10.10
C ILE A 218 8.97 -0.87 11.40
N ARG A 219 8.48 -2.07 11.74
CA ARG A 219 7.52 -2.31 12.83
C ARG A 219 7.96 -1.77 14.20
N HIS A 220 9.25 -1.83 14.52
CA HIS A 220 9.76 -1.36 15.80
C HIS A 220 9.71 0.18 15.94
N PHE A 221 9.64 0.92 14.83
CA PHE A 221 9.48 2.37 14.85
C PHE A 221 8.05 2.83 15.12
N ILE A 222 7.04 1.98 14.92
CA ILE A 222 5.62 2.38 15.04
C ILE A 222 5.29 2.81 16.46
N HIS A 223 5.76 2.06 17.47
CA HIS A 223 5.56 2.42 18.86
C HIS A 223 6.31 3.72 19.21
N LYS A 224 7.57 3.88 18.75
CA LYS A 224 8.35 5.12 18.94
C LYS A 224 7.67 6.34 18.31
N ALA A 225 7.10 6.17 17.12
CA ALA A 225 6.45 7.23 16.36
C ALA A 225 5.10 7.65 16.95
N SER A 226 4.24 6.67 17.27
CA SER A 226 2.89 6.92 17.79
C SER A 226 2.85 7.21 19.29
N GLY A 227 3.81 6.68 20.06
CA GLY A 227 3.79 6.73 21.52
C GLY A 227 2.68 5.87 22.16
N ALA A 228 2.06 4.96 21.40
CA ALA A 228 0.94 4.14 21.86
C ALA A 228 1.03 2.70 21.35
N PRO A 229 0.42 1.72 22.04
CA PRO A 229 0.38 0.34 21.57
C PRO A 229 -0.55 0.20 20.37
N TYR A 230 -0.09 -0.57 19.38
CA TYR A 230 -0.78 -0.86 18.12
C TYR A 230 -0.98 -2.38 17.95
N LEU A 231 -1.97 -2.77 17.16
CA LEU A 231 -2.15 -4.17 16.76
C LEU A 231 -1.42 -4.43 15.45
N SER A 232 -0.65 -5.52 15.35
CA SER A 232 -0.07 -5.97 14.09
C SER A 232 -0.72 -7.27 13.64
N LEU A 233 -1.35 -7.27 12.47
CA LEU A 233 -1.91 -8.46 11.83
C LEU A 233 -0.98 -8.93 10.73
N GLN A 234 -0.50 -10.18 10.84
CA GLN A 234 0.43 -10.76 9.89
C GLN A 234 -0.26 -11.87 9.08
N PHE A 235 -0.45 -11.63 7.78
CA PHE A 235 -1.09 -12.55 6.86
C PHE A 235 -0.07 -13.49 6.22
N ASP A 236 -0.39 -14.77 6.10
CA ASP A 236 0.51 -15.81 5.61
C ASP A 236 -0.02 -16.56 4.37
N GLY A 237 -1.17 -16.14 3.85
CA GLY A 237 -1.83 -16.72 2.68
C GLY A 237 -2.90 -17.76 3.00
N HIS A 238 -3.17 -18.04 4.27
CA HIS A 238 -4.32 -18.87 4.66
C HIS A 238 -5.62 -18.07 4.64
N ALA A 239 -6.72 -18.75 4.31
CA ALA A 239 -8.05 -18.14 4.21
C ALA A 239 -8.80 -18.04 5.56
N ASN A 240 -8.23 -18.53 6.67
CA ASN A 240 -8.90 -18.51 7.97
C ASN A 240 -8.76 -17.13 8.64
N ASP A 241 -9.87 -16.44 8.80
CA ASP A 241 -9.96 -15.10 9.37
C ASP A 241 -10.23 -15.09 10.89
N ALA A 242 -10.72 -16.19 11.47
CA ALA A 242 -11.16 -16.25 12.86
C ALA A 242 -10.08 -15.78 13.84
N GLY A 243 -8.85 -16.27 13.66
CA GLY A 243 -7.72 -15.88 14.51
C GLY A 243 -7.35 -14.39 14.39
N TYR A 244 -7.58 -13.77 13.23
CA TYR A 244 -7.35 -12.32 13.05
C TYR A 244 -8.47 -11.50 13.69
N MET A 245 -9.71 -11.95 13.58
CA MET A 245 -10.88 -11.30 14.16
C MET A 245 -10.83 -11.30 15.69
N THR A 246 -10.53 -12.44 16.33
CA THR A 246 -10.37 -12.50 17.80
C THR A 246 -9.27 -11.55 18.31
N ARG A 247 -8.18 -11.38 17.55
CA ARG A 247 -7.11 -10.42 17.90
C ARG A 247 -7.57 -8.97 17.74
N CYS A 248 -8.40 -8.69 16.73
CA CYS A 248 -9.01 -7.38 16.57
C CYS A 248 -9.98 -7.08 17.72
N GLU A 249 -10.82 -8.04 18.09
CA GLU A 249 -11.74 -7.92 19.23
C GLU A 249 -10.99 -7.63 20.53
N ALA A 250 -10.00 -8.45 20.87
CA ALA A 250 -9.20 -8.25 22.08
C ALA A 250 -8.50 -6.89 22.09
N TYR A 251 -8.00 -6.43 20.93
CA TYR A 251 -7.40 -5.10 20.83
C TYR A 251 -8.43 -3.99 21.04
N LEU A 252 -9.56 -4.02 20.34
CA LEU A 252 -10.61 -3.01 20.48
C LEU A 252 -11.21 -2.97 21.89
N ASP A 253 -11.39 -4.14 22.52
CA ASP A 253 -11.83 -4.26 23.91
C ASP A 253 -10.81 -3.64 24.88
N SER A 254 -9.52 -3.92 24.71
CA SER A 254 -8.44 -3.29 25.52
C SER A 254 -8.38 -1.76 25.40
N LYS A 255 -8.99 -1.20 24.35
CA LYS A 255 -9.08 0.24 24.10
C LYS A 255 -10.40 0.85 24.58
N GLY A 256 -11.32 0.04 25.12
CA GLY A 256 -12.69 0.46 25.45
C GLY A 256 -13.50 0.91 24.23
N VAL A 257 -13.11 0.47 23.03
CA VAL A 257 -13.76 0.83 21.76
C VAL A 257 -14.90 -0.12 21.44
N LEU A 258 -14.74 -1.38 21.84
CA LEU A 258 -15.65 -2.43 21.46
C LEU A 258 -16.95 -2.28 22.25
N ARG A 259 -18.02 -1.94 21.54
CA ARG A 259 -19.36 -1.78 22.11
C ARG A 259 -20.02 -3.15 22.15
N TRP A 260 -19.75 -3.92 23.20
CA TRP A 260 -20.61 -5.06 23.50
C TRP A 260 -21.97 -4.50 23.92
N TRP A 261 -22.97 -4.72 23.06
CA TRP A 261 -24.35 -4.28 23.22
C TRP A 261 -24.51 -2.77 23.02
N ALA A 262 -25.08 -2.37 21.88
CA ALA A 262 -25.86 -1.15 21.88
C ALA A 262 -27.02 -1.40 22.85
N GLU A 263 -27.05 -0.69 23.97
CA GLU A 263 -28.28 -0.43 24.70
C GLU A 263 -29.23 0.28 23.72
N THR A 264 -30.01 -0.50 22.98
CA THR A 264 -31.33 -0.09 22.50
C THR A 264 -32.34 -0.28 23.62
#